data_AF-A0A538I679-F1
#
_entry.id   AF-A0A538I679-F1
#
_cell.length_a   1.000
_cell.length_b   1.000
_cell.length_c   1.000
_cell.angle_alpha   90.00
_cell.angle_beta   90.00
_cell.angle_gamma   90.00
#
_symmetry.space_group_name_H-M   'P 1'
#
loop_
_entity.id
_entity.type
_entity.pdbx_description
1 polymer ?
#
loop_
_entity_poly.entity_id
_entity_poly.type
_entity_poly.pdbx_seq_one_letter_code
_entity_poly.pdbx_strand_id
1 'polypeptide(L)' 'MTDGYLVFIWKPSGYELREESGSPPDVGAELEADGARLRVTKVAPSPLPNDARPCAYVQAA' A
#
# COMPACT_ATOMS: atom_id res chain seq x y z
N MET A 1 -5.09 18.73 -6.70
CA MET A 1 -4.52 18.25 -5.42
C MET A 1 -4.13 16.80 -5.68
N THR A 2 -2.85 16.53 -5.85
CA THR A 2 -2.37 15.19 -6.20
C THR A 2 -2.26 14.39 -4.90
N ASP A 3 -3.41 14.05 -4.32
CA ASP A 3 -3.44 13.13 -3.20
C ASP A 3 -3.19 11.74 -3.78
N GLY A 4 -2.06 11.16 -3.41
CA GLY A 4 -1.64 9.84 -3.84
C GLY A 4 -1.05 9.12 -2.64
N TYR A 5 -1.32 7.83 -2.57
CA TYR A 5 -0.89 6.98 -1.48
C TYR A 5 0.07 5.91 -2.00
N LEU A 6 0.83 5.35 -1.08
CA LEU A 6 1.72 4.24 -1.36
C LEU A 6 1.03 2.93 -0.99
N VAL A 7 1.26 1.88 -1.75
CA VAL A 7 0.86 0.52 -1.41
C VAL A 7 2.13 -0.27 -1.21
N PHE A 8 2.37 -0.68 0.03
CA PHE A 8 3.47 -1.55 0.40
C PHE A 8 3.05 -3.00 0.28
N ILE A 9 3.52 -3.66 -0.77
CA ILE A 9 3.25 -5.07 -1.07
C ILE A 9 4.45 -5.89 -0.59
N TRP A 10 4.24 -6.69 0.45
CA TRP A 10 5.26 -7.62 0.91
C TRP A 10 5.27 -8.89 0.05
N LYS A 11 6.44 -9.26 -0.50
CA LYS A 11 6.66 -10.47 -1.30
C LYS A 11 7.79 -11.30 -0.65
N PRO A 12 7.83 -12.64 -0.82
CA PRO A 12 8.95 -13.43 -0.29
C PRO A 12 10.32 -13.03 -0.89
N SER A 13 10.33 -12.47 -2.09
CA SER A 13 11.55 -11.97 -2.76
C SER A 13 11.93 -10.53 -2.36
N GLY A 14 11.12 -9.82 -1.56
CA GLY A 14 11.36 -8.42 -1.21
C GLY A 14 10.08 -7.64 -0.92
N TYR A 15 10.09 -6.33 -1.16
CA TYR A 15 8.89 -5.51 -1.06
C TYR A 15 8.74 -4.67 -2.33
N GLU A 16 7.50 -4.36 -2.67
CA GLU A 16 7.16 -3.49 -3.78
C GLU A 16 6.34 -2.32 -3.26
N LEU A 17 6.75 -1.09 -3.59
CA LEU A 17 6.01 0.11 -3.30
C LEU A 17 5.33 0.57 -4.59
N ARG A 18 4.00 0.64 -4.57
CA ARG A 18 3.21 1.18 -5.68
C ARG A 18 2.65 2.53 -5.30
N GLU A 19 2.77 3.50 -6.18
CA GLU A 19 2.16 4.81 -6.00
C GLU A 19 0.81 4.79 -6.70
N GLU A 20 -0.26 4.95 -5.93
CA GLU A 20 -1.62 5.01 -6.43
C GLU A 20 -2.17 6.42 -6.26
N SER A 21 -3.04 6.82 -7.18
CA SER A 21 -3.72 8.11 -7.11
C SER A 21 -5.03 7.98 -6.35
N GLY A 22 -5.36 8.99 -5.55
CA GLY A 22 -6.55 9.00 -4.70
C GLY A 22 -6.21 8.74 -3.24
N SER A 23 -7.23 8.33 -2.48
CA SER A 23 -7.10 8.09 -1.04
C SER A 23 -6.79 6.63 -0.75
N PRO A 24 -5.99 6.35 0.30
CA PRO A 24 -5.67 4.98 0.70
C PRO A 24 -6.95 4.24 1.11
N PRO A 25 -7.07 2.95 0.76
CA PRO A 25 -8.19 2.12 1.21
C PRO A 25 -8.12 1.85 2.71
N ASP A 26 -9.28 1.61 3.31
CA ASP A 26 -9.40 1.26 4.73
C ASP A 26 -8.71 -0.05 5.08
N VAL A 27 -8.33 -0.16 6.36
CA VAL A 27 -7.78 -1.41 6.90
C VAL A 27 -8.83 -2.52 6.77
N GLY A 28 -8.42 -3.64 6.19
CA GLY A 28 -9.25 -4.80 5.91
C GLY A 28 -9.80 -4.84 4.48
N ALA A 29 -9.67 -3.77 3.70
CA ALA A 29 -10.02 -3.76 2.28
C ALA A 29 -9.14 -4.71 1.47
N GLU A 30 -9.69 -5.24 0.38
CA GLU A 30 -8.99 -6.10 -0.56
C GLU A 30 -8.61 -5.30 -1.81
N LEU A 31 -7.37 -5.48 -2.26
CA LEU A 31 -6.77 -4.88 -3.44
C LEU A 31 -6.30 -6.02 -4.34
N GLU A 32 -6.44 -5.85 -5.65
CA GLU A 32 -5.91 -6.80 -6.62
C GLU A 32 -4.64 -6.20 -7.24
N ALA A 33 -3.50 -6.84 -7.02
CA ALA A 33 -2.24 -6.41 -7.60
C ALA A 33 -1.44 -7.63 -8.07
N ASP A 34 -0.86 -7.53 -9.27
CA ASP A 34 -0.05 -8.61 -9.87
C ASP A 34 -0.84 -9.94 -10.03
N GLY A 35 -2.18 -9.85 -10.15
CA GLY A 35 -3.07 -11.01 -10.20
C GLY A 35 -3.27 -11.73 -8.86
N ALA A 36 -2.77 -11.17 -7.75
CA ALA A 36 -2.99 -11.65 -6.40
C ALA A 36 -3.95 -10.73 -5.63
N ARG A 37 -4.79 -11.33 -4.79
CA ARG A 37 -5.59 -10.59 -3.81
C ARG A 37 -4.74 -10.27 -2.60
N LEU A 38 -4.65 -8.99 -2.30
CA LEU A 38 -3.90 -8.44 -1.19
C LEU A 38 -4.88 -7.76 -0.26
N ARG A 39 -4.73 -7.97 1.04
CA ARG A 39 -5.55 -7.33 2.05
C ARG A 39 -4.77 -6.26 2.78
N VAL A 40 -5.37 -5.08 2.92
CA VAL A 40 -4.81 -3.98 3.71
C VAL A 40 -4.82 -4.40 5.17
N THR A 41 -3.64 -4.48 5.77
CA THR A 41 -3.45 -4.84 7.18
C THR A 41 -3.35 -3.61 8.07
N LYS A 42 -2.82 -2.51 7.52
CA LYS A 42 -2.62 -1.24 8.21
C LYS A 42 -2.42 -0.13 7.19
N VAL A 43 -2.85 1.08 7.51
CA VAL A 43 -2.41 2.30 6.82
C VAL A 43 -1.56 3.13 7.78
N ALA A 44 -0.35 3.51 7.37
CA ALA A 44 0.60 4.28 8.16
C ALA A 44 1.43 5.19 7.22
N PRO A 45 2.20 6.16 7.73
CA PRO A 45 3.07 6.98 6.88
C PRO A 45 4.11 6.11 6.14
N SER A 46 4.61 6.61 5.01
CA SER A 46 5.65 5.92 4.22
C SER A 46 6.87 5.55 5.07
N PRO A 47 7.47 4.37 4.86
CA PRO A 47 8.73 3.99 5.51
C PRO A 47 9.93 4.77 4.94
N LEU A 48 9.75 5.55 3.86
CA LEU A 48 10.81 6.35 3.27
C LEU A 48 11.08 7.61 4.10
N PRO A 49 12.36 7.97 4.32
CA PRO A 49 12.70 9.20 5.01
C PRO A 49 12.19 10.40 4.20
N ASN A 50 11.63 11.40 4.90
CA ASN A 50 11.00 12.61 4.33
C ASN A 50 9.74 12.37 3.47
N ASP A 51 9.16 11.18 3.50
CA ASP A 51 7.90 10.91 2.82
C ASP A 51 6.77 10.77 3.85
N ALA A 52 5.90 11.79 3.92
CA ALA A 52 4.75 11.81 4.82
C ALA A 52 3.47 11.25 4.18
N ARG A 53 3.55 10.69 2.96
CA ARG A 53 2.37 10.19 2.25
C ARG A 53 1.81 8.97 2.98
N PRO A 54 0.48 8.79 2.95
CA PRO A 54 -0.14 7.59 3.49
C PRO A 54 0.33 6.37 2.70
N CYS A 55 0.62 5.29 3.42
CA CYS A 55 1.08 4.02 2.88
C CYS A 55 0.18 2.89 3.40
N ALA A 56 -0.53 2.24 2.50
CA ALA A 56 -1.33 1.05 2.77
C ALA A 56 -0.42 -0.19 2.74
N TYR A 57 -0.26 -0.82 3.89
CA TYR A 57 0.48 -2.06 4.04
C TYR A 57 -0.44 -3.23 3.73
N VAL A 58 -0.12 -3.97 2.68
CA VAL A 58 -0.93 -5.08 2.22
C VAL A 58 -0.18 -6.40 2.37
N GLN A 59 -0.93 -7.47 2.63
CA GLN A 59 -0.42 -8.83 2.67
C GLN A 59 -1.24 -9.71 1.75
N ALA A 60 -0.65 -10.76 1.18
CA ALA A 60 -1.40 -11.77 0.45
C ALA A 60 -2.51 -12.33 1.35
N ALA A 61 -3.74 -12.32 0.85
CA ALA A 61 -4.90 -12.89 1.54
C ALA A 61 -4.82 -14.43 1.59
#